data_AF-A0A2H0LLV0-F1
#
_entry.id   AF-A0A2H0LLV0-F1
#
_cell.length_a   1.000
_cell.length_b   1.000
_cell.length_c   1.000
_cell.angle_alpha   90.00
_cell.angle_beta   90.00
_cell.angle_gamma   90.00
#
_symmetry.space_group_name_H-M   'P 1'
#
loop_
_entity.id
_entity.type
_entity.pdbx_description
1 polymer ?
#
loop_
_entity_poly.entity_id
_entity_poly.type
_entity_poly.pdbx_seq_one_letter_code
_entity_poly.pdbx_strand_id
1 'polypeptide(L)'
;MRFRALILGLIGAIAGLVAVGPGFCAEIHLPQTAEEHRALASRYDQKAAAATQEAAEHRAMLDAAYKAEIHSKAPVRRAYEKMRKHCRPIVRDAERLAKDYEAFAAWHRLRAEEVLGASAASETHDH
;
A
#
# COMPACT_ATOMS: atom_id res chain seq x y z
N MET A 1 19.06 29.74 59.91
CA MET A 1 18.25 28.73 60.63
C MET A 1 18.52 27.36 59.99
N ARG A 2 18.77 26.34 60.83
CA ARG A 2 18.96 24.92 60.50
C ARG A 2 17.58 24.32 60.16
N PHE A 3 17.39 23.39 59.23
CA PHE A 3 17.59 21.92 59.28
C PHE A 3 17.79 21.44 57.82
N ARG A 4 18.84 20.72 57.38
CA ARG A 4 19.36 19.38 57.74
C ARG A 4 18.30 18.27 57.82
N ALA A 5 18.12 17.57 56.71
CA ALA A 5 18.09 16.11 56.62
C ALA A 5 18.40 15.76 55.14
N LEU A 6 19.60 15.23 54.84
CA LEU A 6 19.92 13.80 54.79
C LEU A 6 19.20 13.07 53.65
N ILE A 7 19.80 12.19 52.84
CA ILE A 7 21.17 11.68 52.59
C ILE A 7 20.95 10.51 51.58
N LEU A 8 22.03 10.00 50.98
CA LEU A 8 22.14 8.73 50.19
C LEU A 8 21.53 8.80 48.78
N GLY A 9 22.29 8.72 47.70
CA GLY A 9 23.40 7.80 47.41
C GLY A 9 22.87 6.81 46.35
N LEU A 10 23.41 6.74 45.14
CA LEU A 10 24.54 5.87 44.76
C LEU A 10 24.85 6.17 43.28
N ILE A 11 25.99 6.77 42.95
CA ILE A 11 27.11 6.13 42.26
C ILE A 11 26.77 4.82 41.52
N GLY A 12 27.00 4.83 40.21
CA GLY A 12 27.68 3.72 39.53
C GLY A 12 26.80 2.84 38.65
N ALA A 13 26.93 3.00 37.33
CA ALA A 13 27.64 2.05 36.48
C ALA A 13 27.26 2.30 35.01
N ILE A 14 28.24 2.72 34.22
CA ILE A 14 28.25 2.52 32.77
C ILE A 14 28.43 1.02 32.58
N ALA A 15 27.35 0.33 32.21
CA ALA A 15 27.39 -1.03 31.68
C ALA A 15 26.50 -1.06 30.45
N GLY A 16 27.09 -1.47 29.32
CA GLY A 16 26.53 -1.33 27.99
C GLY A 16 25.13 -1.89 27.84
N LEU A 17 24.32 -1.15 27.09
CA LEU A 17 23.26 -1.75 26.30
C LEU A 17 23.46 -1.26 24.86
N VAL A 18 24.24 -2.03 24.11
CA VAL A 18 24.00 -2.10 22.66
C VAL A 18 22.61 -2.72 22.55
N ALA A 19 21.59 -1.87 22.58
CA ALA A 19 20.26 -2.27 22.19
C ALA A 19 20.34 -2.53 20.69
N VAL A 20 20.61 -3.79 20.33
CA VAL A 20 20.07 -4.35 19.10
C VAL A 20 18.55 -4.27 19.29
N GLY A 21 17.98 -3.13 18.91
CA GLY A 21 16.54 -2.97 18.88
C GLY A 21 15.96 -4.08 18.02
N PRO A 22 14.81 -4.67 18.37
CA PRO A 22 14.14 -5.65 17.53
C PRO A 22 13.72 -4.93 16.23
N GLY A 23 14.61 -4.96 15.25
CA GLY A 23 14.38 -4.43 13.92
C GLY A 23 13.38 -5.32 13.20
N PHE A 24 12.10 -4.92 13.27
CA PHE A 24 11.07 -5.10 12.24
C PHE A 24 11.24 -6.31 11.30
N CYS A 25 11.11 -7.54 11.81
CA CYS A 25 10.39 -8.55 11.04
C CYS A 25 8.91 -8.31 11.34
N ALA A 26 8.27 -7.42 10.56
CA ALA A 26 6.82 -7.38 10.54
C ALA A 26 6.36 -8.76 10.06
N GLU A 27 5.79 -9.54 10.97
CA GLU A 27 5.25 -10.86 10.66
C GLU A 27 4.26 -10.72 9.51
N ILE A 28 4.55 -11.37 8.38
CA ILE A 28 3.66 -11.34 7.21
C ILE A 28 2.43 -12.15 7.60
N HIS A 29 1.37 -11.45 7.98
CA HIS A 29 0.09 -12.07 8.28
C HIS A 29 -0.56 -12.52 6.96
N LEU A 30 -0.54 -13.83 6.72
CA LEU A 30 -1.29 -14.46 5.63
C LEU A 30 -2.73 -14.73 6.10
N PRO A 31 -3.74 -14.36 5.30
CA PRO A 31 -5.14 -14.64 5.65
C PRO A 31 -5.36 -16.14 5.81
N GLN A 32 -6.06 -16.53 6.87
CA GLN A 32 -6.41 -17.91 7.21
C GLN A 32 -7.91 -18.16 7.08
N THR A 33 -8.74 -17.11 7.25
CA THR A 33 -10.20 -17.26 7.23
C THR A 33 -10.83 -16.73 5.95
N ALA A 34 -12.03 -17.22 5.63
CA ALA A 34 -12.80 -16.73 4.48
C ALA A 34 -13.12 -15.22 4.61
N GLU A 35 -13.37 -14.73 5.83
CA GLU A 35 -13.62 -13.31 6.09
C GLU A 35 -12.37 -12.45 5.84
N GLU A 36 -11.20 -12.88 6.30
CA GLU A 36 -9.93 -12.19 6.04
C GLU A 36 -9.61 -12.12 4.54
N HIS A 37 -9.85 -13.22 3.81
CA HIS A 37 -9.72 -13.24 2.36
C HIS A 37 -10.70 -12.25 1.69
N ARG A 38 -11.97 -12.21 2.09
CA ARG A 38 -12.94 -11.22 1.57
C ARG A 38 -12.53 -9.78 1.89
N ALA A 39 -12.02 -9.53 3.10
CA ALA A 39 -11.52 -8.22 3.49
C ALA A 39 -10.34 -7.77 2.62
N LEU A 40 -9.40 -8.68 2.30
CA LEU A 40 -8.31 -8.39 1.38
C LEU A 40 -8.80 -8.17 -0.05
N ALA A 41 -9.77 -8.96 -0.53
CA ALA A 41 -10.37 -8.72 -1.84
C ALA A 41 -10.94 -7.29 -1.95
N SER A 42 -11.73 -6.87 -0.95
CA SER A 42 -12.28 -5.51 -0.90
C SER A 42 -11.19 -4.43 -0.86
N ARG A 43 -10.11 -4.64 -0.10
CA ARG A 43 -8.96 -3.72 -0.09
C ARG A 43 -8.30 -3.62 -1.46
N TYR A 44 -8.16 -4.72 -2.18
CA TYR A 44 -7.60 -4.69 -3.53
C TYR A 44 -8.55 -4.04 -4.54
N ASP A 45 -9.86 -4.20 -4.41
CA ASP A 45 -10.83 -3.45 -5.22
C ASP A 45 -10.67 -1.93 -5.02
N GLN A 46 -10.50 -1.48 -3.78
CA GLN A 46 -10.26 -0.06 -3.48
C GLN A 46 -8.95 0.43 -4.11
N LYS A 47 -7.90 -0.38 -4.07
CA LYS A 47 -6.62 -0.07 -4.73
C LYS A 47 -6.75 -0.04 -6.26
N ALA A 48 -7.52 -0.94 -6.85
CA ALA A 48 -7.80 -0.95 -8.28
C ALA A 48 -8.55 0.32 -8.71
N ALA A 49 -9.56 0.73 -7.94
CA ALA A 49 -10.29 1.97 -8.16
C ALA A 49 -9.37 3.20 -8.06
N ALA A 50 -8.50 3.25 -7.04
CA ALA A 50 -7.53 4.33 -6.87
C ALA A 50 -6.51 4.38 -8.03
N ALA A 51 -5.99 3.24 -8.49
CA ALA A 51 -5.08 3.19 -9.63
C ALA A 51 -5.79 3.58 -10.95
N THR A 52 -7.06 3.24 -11.11
CA THR A 52 -7.90 3.68 -12.23
C THR A 52 -8.10 5.19 -12.22
N GLN A 53 -8.38 5.77 -11.06
CA GLN A 53 -8.48 7.21 -10.85
C GLN A 53 -7.17 7.92 -11.22
N GLU A 54 -6.03 7.43 -10.73
CA GLU A 54 -4.70 7.96 -11.04
C GLU A 54 -4.43 7.98 -12.55
N ALA A 55 -4.77 6.89 -13.25
CA ALA A 55 -4.63 6.81 -14.70
C ALA A 55 -5.54 7.83 -15.42
N ALA A 56 -6.77 8.04 -14.93
CA ALA A 56 -7.70 9.02 -15.51
C ALA A 56 -7.20 10.45 -15.33
N GLU A 57 -6.68 10.80 -14.15
CA GLU A 57 -6.11 12.12 -13.87
C GLU A 57 -4.90 12.40 -14.77
N HIS A 58 -4.00 11.41 -14.92
CA HIS A 58 -2.84 11.55 -15.81
C HIS A 58 -3.21 11.61 -17.30
N ARG A 59 -4.31 10.97 -17.72
CA ARG A 59 -4.86 11.14 -19.07
C ARG A 59 -5.39 12.54 -19.30
N ALA A 60 -6.15 13.08 -18.34
CA ALA A 60 -6.65 14.44 -18.42
C ALA A 60 -5.50 15.46 -18.55
N MET A 61 -4.40 15.25 -17.80
CA MET A 61 -3.18 16.05 -17.94
C MET A 61 -2.51 15.90 -19.31
N LEU A 62 -2.44 14.68 -19.87
CA LEU A 62 -1.90 14.45 -21.21
C LEU A 62 -2.69 15.22 -22.27
N ASP A 63 -4.01 15.18 -22.20
CA ASP A 63 -4.89 15.84 -23.15
C ASP A 63 -4.80 17.37 -23.02
N ALA A 64 -4.78 17.88 -21.79
CA ALA A 64 -4.58 19.30 -21.53
C ALA A 64 -3.21 19.78 -22.05
N ALA A 65 -2.14 19.02 -21.77
CA ALA A 65 -0.79 19.34 -22.25
C ALA A 65 -0.70 19.29 -23.78
N TYR A 66 -1.37 18.33 -24.43
CA TYR A 66 -1.41 18.26 -25.90
C TYR A 66 -2.12 19.47 -26.51
N LYS A 67 -3.29 19.85 -25.99
CA LYS A 67 -4.03 21.04 -26.43
C LYS A 67 -3.17 22.30 -26.27
N ALA A 68 -2.51 22.44 -25.11
CA ALA A 68 -1.65 23.58 -24.84
C ALA A 68 -0.39 23.60 -25.73
N GLU A 69 0.19 22.43 -26.04
CA GLU A 69 1.35 22.31 -26.93
C GLU A 69 1.06 22.87 -28.34
N ILE A 70 -0.10 22.53 -28.91
CA ILE A 70 -0.49 22.94 -30.29
C ILE A 70 -0.54 24.46 -30.44
N HIS A 71 -0.98 25.17 -29.39
CA HIS A 71 -1.12 26.63 -29.42
C HIS A 71 0.13 27.38 -28.92
N SER A 72 1.16 26.66 -28.48
CA SER A 72 2.34 27.25 -27.85
C SER A 72 3.51 27.42 -28.81
N LYS A 73 4.20 28.56 -28.71
CA LYS A 73 5.52 28.77 -29.33
C LYS A 73 6.63 28.20 -28.45
N ALA A 74 7.84 28.07 -28.99
CA ALA A 74 9.02 27.79 -28.17
C ALA A 74 9.30 28.96 -27.20
N PRO A 75 9.77 28.73 -25.96
CA PRO A 75 10.17 27.43 -25.37
C PRO A 75 9.04 26.67 -24.68
N VAL A 76 7.89 27.30 -24.47
CA VAL A 76 6.72 26.74 -23.74
C VAL A 76 6.27 25.41 -24.32
N ARG A 77 6.27 25.29 -25.65
CA ARG A 77 5.97 24.03 -26.36
C ARG A 77 6.80 22.85 -25.85
N ARG A 78 8.10 23.03 -25.58
CA ARG A 78 8.99 21.97 -25.10
C ARG A 78 8.65 21.54 -23.66
N ALA A 79 8.10 22.44 -22.84
CA ALA A 79 7.66 22.08 -21.50
C ALA A 79 6.45 21.13 -21.54
N TYR A 80 5.47 21.41 -22.41
CA TYR A 80 4.32 20.53 -22.61
C TYR A 80 4.72 19.18 -23.22
N GLU A 81 5.66 19.16 -24.17
CA GLU A 81 6.20 17.90 -24.69
C GLU A 81 6.84 17.04 -23.58
N LYS A 82 7.60 17.66 -22.67
CA LYS A 82 8.19 16.97 -21.51
C LYS A 82 7.11 16.44 -20.56
N MET A 83 6.09 17.23 -20.26
CA MET A 83 4.95 16.78 -19.44
C MET A 83 4.28 15.56 -20.05
N ARG A 84 4.03 15.58 -21.38
CA ARG A 84 3.44 14.44 -22.07
C ARG A 84 4.31 13.19 -22.01
N LYS A 85 5.64 13.34 -22.13
CA LYS A 85 6.59 12.22 -21.99
C LYS A 85 6.60 11.65 -20.57
N HIS A 86 6.39 12.48 -19.55
CA HIS A 86 6.31 12.08 -18.15
C HIS A 86 4.98 11.37 -17.80
N CYS A 87 3.84 11.93 -18.21
CA CYS A 87 2.53 11.36 -17.86
C CYS A 87 2.24 10.03 -18.57
N ARG A 88 2.75 9.82 -19.78
CA ARG A 88 2.46 8.60 -20.57
C ARG A 88 2.84 7.28 -19.85
N PRO A 89 4.06 7.10 -19.30
CA PRO A 89 4.37 5.90 -18.54
C PRO A 89 3.51 5.78 -17.28
N ILE A 90 3.18 6.88 -16.60
CA ILE A 90 2.34 6.83 -15.39
C ILE A 90 0.95 6.28 -15.70
N VAL A 91 0.31 6.76 -16.78
CA VAL A 91 -0.99 6.21 -17.22
C VAL A 91 -0.87 4.69 -17.42
N ARG A 92 0.10 4.25 -18.22
CA ARG A 92 0.29 2.82 -18.52
C ARG A 92 0.52 2.00 -17.24
N ASP A 93 1.36 2.49 -16.35
CA ASP A 93 1.75 1.76 -15.15
C ASP A 93 0.61 1.72 -14.14
N ALA A 94 -0.17 2.80 -13.99
CA ALA A 94 -1.38 2.84 -13.18
C ALA A 94 -2.48 1.92 -13.74
N GLU A 95 -2.67 1.86 -15.06
CA GLU A 95 -3.60 0.92 -15.68
C GLU A 95 -3.20 -0.54 -15.48
N ARG A 96 -1.90 -0.85 -15.59
CA ARG A 96 -1.40 -2.19 -15.29
C ARG A 96 -1.65 -2.52 -13.81
N LEU A 97 -1.34 -1.59 -12.92
CA LEU A 97 -1.51 -1.78 -11.48
C LEU A 97 -2.98 -1.99 -11.10
N ALA A 98 -3.91 -1.28 -11.74
CA ALA A 98 -5.35 -1.51 -11.56
C ALA A 98 -5.72 -2.96 -11.89
N LYS A 99 -5.27 -3.48 -13.04
CA LYS A 99 -5.51 -4.87 -13.46
C LYS A 99 -4.87 -5.89 -12.52
N ASP A 100 -3.65 -5.62 -12.05
CA ASP A 100 -2.97 -6.49 -11.09
C ASP A 100 -3.77 -6.55 -9.77
N TYR A 101 -4.29 -5.41 -9.30
CA TYR A 101 -5.14 -5.37 -8.11
C TYR A 101 -6.50 -6.05 -8.31
N GLU A 102 -7.14 -5.90 -9.46
CA GLU A 102 -8.36 -6.64 -9.80
C GLU A 102 -8.10 -8.16 -9.77
N ALA A 103 -6.97 -8.61 -10.32
CA ALA A 103 -6.57 -10.01 -10.30
C ALA A 103 -6.32 -10.51 -8.87
N PHE A 104 -5.66 -9.72 -8.02
CA PHE A 104 -5.49 -10.06 -6.60
C PHE A 104 -6.82 -10.12 -5.86
N ALA A 105 -7.73 -9.18 -6.12
CA ALA A 105 -9.07 -9.21 -5.54
C ALA A 105 -9.82 -10.49 -5.93
N ALA A 106 -9.80 -10.85 -7.22
CA ALA A 106 -10.40 -12.08 -7.71
C ALA A 106 -9.79 -13.33 -7.06
N TRP A 107 -8.45 -13.39 -6.94
CA TRP A 107 -7.77 -14.48 -6.27
C TRP A 107 -8.19 -14.63 -4.80
N HIS A 108 -8.29 -13.52 -4.07
CA HIS A 108 -8.74 -13.56 -2.68
C HIS A 108 -10.21 -13.99 -2.54
N ARG A 109 -11.10 -13.64 -3.48
CA ARG A 109 -12.47 -14.16 -3.48
C ARG A 109 -12.50 -15.68 -3.68
N LEU A 110 -11.75 -16.19 -4.65
CA LEU A 110 -11.61 -17.64 -4.88
C LEU A 110 -11.14 -18.36 -3.61
N ARG A 111 -10.10 -17.84 -2.95
CA ARG A 111 -9.60 -18.41 -1.70
C ARG A 111 -10.63 -18.40 -0.56
N ALA A 112 -11.46 -17.36 -0.47
CA ALA A 112 -12.51 -17.31 0.53
C ALA A 112 -13.55 -18.43 0.33
N GLU A 113 -13.87 -18.77 -0.92
CA GLU A 113 -14.79 -19.86 -1.25
C GLU A 113 -14.18 -21.23 -0.91
N GLU A 114 -12.90 -21.44 -1.24
CA GLU A 114 -12.18 -22.68 -0.94
C GLU A 114 -12.08 -22.95 0.57
N VAL A 115 -11.77 -21.92 1.37
CA VAL A 115 -11.69 -22.03 2.84
C VAL A 115 -13.06 -22.34 3.44
N LEU A 116 -14.12 -21.70 2.94
CA LEU A 116 -15.48 -21.95 3.42
C LEU A 116 -15.94 -23.38 3.10
N GLY A 117 -15.64 -23.86 1.87
CA GLY A 117 -15.98 -25.22 1.45
C GLY A 117 -15.22 -26.29 2.24
N ALA A 118 -13.94 -26.06 2.56
CA ALA A 118 -13.15 -26.96 3.40
C ALA A 118 -13.72 -27.06 4.84
N SER A 119 -14.15 -25.93 5.41
CA SER A 119 -14.77 -25.88 6.74
C SER A 119 -16.08 -26.68 6.78
N ALA A 120 -16.93 -26.55 5.75
CA ALA A 120 -18.19 -27.28 5.68
C ALA A 120 -17.99 -28.80 5.53
N ALA A 121 -16.97 -29.22 4.78
CA ALA A 121 -16.65 -30.64 4.62
C ALA A 121 -16.17 -31.29 5.92
N SER A 122 -15.38 -30.60 6.74
CA SER A 122 -14.92 -31.13 8.03
C SER A 122 -16.05 -31.39 9.02
N GLU A 123 -17.13 -30.60 8.99
CA GLU A 123 -18.28 -30.76 9.90
C GLU A 123 -19.12 -32.02 9.58
N THR A 124 -19.02 -32.56 8.35
CA THR A 124 -19.82 -33.72 7.92
C THR A 124 -19.19 -35.08 8.21
N HIS A 125 -17.94 -35.11 8.73
CA HIS A 125 -17.21 -36.36 8.99
C HIS A 125 -17.08 -36.73 10.47
N ASP A 126 -17.67 -35.95 11.39
CA ASP A 126 -17.65 -36.20 12.84
C ASP A 126 -18.94 -36.85 13.39
N HIS A 127 -19.65 -37.64 12.58
CA HIS A 127 -20.85 -38.40 12.98
C HIS A 127 -20.75 -39.89 12.59
#